data_AF-A0A959G6L7-F1
#
_entry.id   AF-A0A959G6L7-F1
#
_cell.length_a   1.000
_cell.length_b   1.000
_cell.length_c   1.000
_cell.angle_alpha   90.00
_cell.angle_beta   90.00
_cell.angle_gamma   90.00
#
_symmetry.space_group_name_H-M   'P 1'
#
loop_
_entity.id
_entity.type
_entity.pdbx_description
1 polymer ?
#
loop_
_entity_poly.entity_id
_entity_poly.type
_entity_poly.pdbx_seq_one_letter_code
_entity_poly.pdbx_strand_id
1 'polypeptide(L)' 'MKVLIDIPDSEVTFAMKVLKSLSFVKKAQPIGEASVKLWGDLNEAAEEVRLHKQGKIKLQTAQELLNELKYNCYSPIY' A
#
# COMPACT_ATOMS: atom_id res chain seq x y z
N MET A 1 -2.26 8.43 -14.95
CA MET A 1 -1.06 8.22 -14.11
C MET A 1 -1.18 9.11 -12.89
N LYS A 2 -0.86 8.61 -11.70
CA LYS A 2 -0.84 9.38 -10.45
C LYS A 2 0.60 9.34 -9.93
N VAL A 3 1.13 10.47 -9.46
CA VAL A 3 2.50 10.60 -8.97
C VAL A 3 2.44 11.14 -7.54
N LEU A 4 3.11 10.45 -6.61
CA LEU A 4 3.34 10.91 -5.25
C LEU A 4 4.67 11.66 -5.22
N ILE A 5 4.68 12.83 -4.60
CA ILE A 5 5.87 13.67 -4.48
C ILE A 5 6.02 13.97 -2.99
N ASP A 6 7.16 13.57 -2.43
CA ASP A 6 7.54 13.90 -1.07
C ASP A 6 8.32 15.21 -1.08
N ILE A 7 7.83 16.20 -0.34
CA ILE A 7 8.41 17.54 -0.26
C ILE A 7 8.27 18.04 1.18
N PRO A 8 9.28 18.75 1.70
CA PRO A 8 9.22 19.34 3.03
C PRO A 8 8.09 20.37 3.11
N ASP A 9 7.43 20.44 4.26
CA ASP A 9 6.28 21.33 4.52
C ASP A 9 6.56 22.80 4.17
N SER A 10 7.80 23.26 4.35
CA SER A 10 8.24 24.62 4.02
C SER A 10 8.07 24.96 2.54
N GLU A 11 8.20 23.96 1.65
CA GLU A 11 8.20 24.12 0.20
C GLU A 11 6.83 23.78 -0.44
N VAL A 12 5.88 23.24 0.34
CA VAL A 12 4.55 22.84 -0.17
C VAL A 12 3.83 24.01 -0.84
N THR A 13 3.92 25.21 -0.26
CA THR A 13 3.29 26.40 -0.83
C THR A 13 3.87 26.77 -2.21
N PHE A 14 5.19 26.63 -2.36
CA PHE A 14 5.87 26.88 -3.63
C PHE A 14 5.54 25.80 -4.66
N ALA A 15 5.65 24.53 -4.29
CA ALA A 15 5.31 23.40 -5.14
C ALA A 15 3.87 23.48 -5.65
N MET A 16 2.91 23.84 -4.78
CA MET A 16 1.50 23.99 -5.15
C MET A 16 1.26 25.15 -6.14
N LYS A 17 2.05 26.23 -6.09
CA LYS A 17 1.97 27.32 -7.08
C LYS A 17 2.47 26.85 -8.45
N VAL A 18 3.57 26.11 -8.49
CA VAL A 18 4.12 25.55 -9.73
C VAL A 18 3.17 24.50 -10.30
N LEU A 19 2.66 23.58 -9.49
CA LEU A 19 1.65 22.60 -9.94
C LEU A 19 0.37 23.29 -10.42
N LYS A 20 -0.01 24.39 -9.74
CA LYS A 20 -1.02 25.40 -10.11
C LYS A 20 -0.89 25.90 -11.56
N SER A 21 0.32 26.26 -11.95
CA SER A 21 0.59 26.93 -13.23
C SER A 21 0.66 25.98 -14.42
N LEU A 22 0.79 24.67 -14.17
CA LEU A 22 0.86 23.65 -15.20
C LEU A 22 -0.56 23.25 -15.65
N SER A 23 -0.94 23.62 -16.87
CA SER A 23 -2.27 23.37 -17.45
C SER A 23 -2.64 21.89 -17.59
N PHE A 24 -1.66 20.98 -17.53
CA PHE A 24 -1.87 19.53 -17.56
C PHE A 24 -2.16 18.92 -16.19
N VAL A 25 -1.93 19.65 -15.09
CA VAL A 25 -2.21 19.18 -13.74
C VAL A 25 -3.67 19.44 -13.43
N LYS A 26 -4.50 18.39 -13.60
CA LYS A 26 -5.95 18.50 -13.39
C LYS A 26 -6.32 18.76 -11.92
N LYS A 27 -5.59 18.14 -10.99
CA LYS A 27 -5.83 18.23 -9.54
C LYS A 27 -4.50 18.03 -8.79
N ALA A 28 -4.08 19.06 -8.06
CA ALA A 28 -3.01 18.98 -7.08
C ALA A 28 -3.60 19.35 -5.72
N GLN A 29 -3.44 18.48 -4.72
CA GLN A 29 -3.89 18.71 -3.34
C GLN A 29 -2.81 18.16 -2.41
N PRO A 30 -2.46 18.90 -1.33
CA PRO A 30 -1.62 18.35 -0.28
C PRO A 30 -2.37 17.21 0.40
N ILE A 31 -1.70 16.09 0.62
CA ILE A 31 -2.25 14.95 1.35
C ILE A 31 -1.39 14.77 2.59
N GLY A 32 -2.00 14.57 3.75
CA GLY A 32 -1.25 14.32 4.97
C GLY A 32 -0.61 12.93 4.96
N GLU A 33 0.46 12.73 5.74
CA GLU A 33 1.19 11.46 5.84
C GLU A 33 0.28 10.26 6.11
N ALA A 34 -0.70 10.40 7.00
CA ALA A 34 -1.65 9.35 7.32
C ALA A 34 -2.48 8.92 6.09
N SER A 35 -2.79 9.88 5.20
CA SER A 35 -3.48 9.60 3.95
C SER A 35 -2.56 8.90 2.95
N VAL A 36 -1.29 9.32 2.83
CA VAL A 36 -0.28 8.67 1.97
C VAL A 36 -0.18 7.18 2.32
N LYS A 37 0.01 6.89 3.61
CA LYS A 37 0.18 5.54 4.12
C LYS A 37 -1.05 4.68 3.84
N LEU A 38 -2.25 5.18 4.16
CA LEU A 38 -3.49 4.47 3.89
C LEU A 38 -3.72 4.18 2.39
N TRP A 39 -3.35 5.11 1.50
CA TRP A 39 -3.42 4.87 0.05
C TRP A 39 -2.41 3.81 -0.42
N GLY A 40 -1.24 3.73 0.21
CA GLY A 40 -0.27 2.66 -0.02
C GLY A 40 -0.84 1.31 0.39
N ASP A 41 -1.23 1.19 1.66
CA ASP A 41 -1.76 -0.03 2.27
C ASP A 41 -3.00 -0.56 1.50
N LEU A 42 -3.90 0.33 1.08
CA LEU A 42 -5.09 -0.05 0.29
C LEU A 42 -4.76 -0.51 -1.13
N ASN A 43 -3.78 0.12 -1.80
CA ASN A 43 -3.38 -0.33 -3.13
C ASN A 43 -2.64 -1.67 -3.06
N GLU A 44 -1.80 -1.87 -2.05
CA GLU A 44 -1.08 -3.13 -1.82
C GLU A 44 -2.07 -4.27 -1.55
N ALA A 45 -3.00 -4.08 -0.62
CA ALA A 45 -4.06 -5.06 -0.36
C ALA A 45 -4.94 -5.34 -1.59
N ALA A 46 -5.28 -4.31 -2.37
CA ALA A 46 -6.05 -4.49 -3.60
C ALA A 46 -5.26 -5.27 -4.66
N GLU A 47 -3.95 -5.05 -4.73
CA GLU A 47 -3.06 -5.75 -5.65
C GLU A 47 -2.87 -7.22 -5.24
N GLU A 48 -2.69 -7.51 -3.95
CA GLU A 48 -2.64 -8.88 -3.43
C GLU A 48 -3.92 -9.65 -3.73
N VAL A 49 -5.10 -9.05 -3.50
CA VAL A 49 -6.39 -9.65 -3.85
C VAL A 49 -6.50 -9.87 -5.36
N ARG A 50 -6.01 -8.93 -6.18
CA ARG A 50 -6.03 -9.04 -7.64
C ARG A 50 -5.11 -10.17 -8.12
N LEU A 51 -3.90 -10.28 -7.58
CA LEU A 51 -2.93 -11.35 -7.90
C LEU A 51 -3.42 -12.72 -7.46
N HIS A 52 -4.10 -12.79 -6.31
CA HIS A 52 -4.77 -14.00 -5.86
C HIS A 52 -5.91 -14.42 -6.80
N LYS A 53 -6.77 -13.46 -7.21
CA LYS A 53 -7.84 -13.71 -8.19
C LYS A 53 -7.33 -14.07 -9.59
N GLN A 54 -6.12 -13.65 -9.96
CA GLN A 54 -5.46 -14.00 -11.22
C GLN A 54 -4.78 -15.38 -11.20
N GLY A 55 -4.85 -16.12 -10.09
CA GLY A 55 -4.34 -17.49 -10.00
C GLY A 55 -2.82 -17.59 -10.00
N LYS A 56 -2.09 -16.48 -9.78
CA LYS A 56 -0.61 -16.46 -9.75
C LYS A 56 -0.03 -16.79 -8.38
N ILE A 57 -0.83 -16.73 -7.31
CA ILE A 57 -0.40 -17.01 -5.94
C ILE A 57 -1.44 -17.94 -5.30
N LYS A 58 -1.01 -19.15 -4.92
CA LYS A 58 -1.80 -20.04 -4.07
C LYS A 58 -1.80 -19.44 -2.67
N LEU A 59 -2.95 -18.99 -2.19
CA LEU A 59 -3.10 -18.77 -0.76
C LEU A 59 -2.96 -20.12 -0.08
N GLN A 60 -2.14 -20.14 0.97
CA GLN A 60 -2.10 -21.23 1.92
C GLN A 60 -3.53 -21.46 2.40
N THR A 61 -4.02 -22.68 2.23
CA THR A 61 -5.38 -23.02 2.62
C THR A 61 -5.56 -22.80 4.12
N ALA A 62 -6.77 -22.46 4.56
CA ALA A 62 -7.08 -22.34 6.00
C ALA A 62 -6.64 -23.60 6.77
N GLN A 63 -6.65 -24.76 6.11
CA GLN A 63 -6.20 -26.03 6.65
C GLN A 63 -4.68 -26.13 6.80
N GLU A 64 -3.89 -25.58 5.87
CA GLU A 64 -2.43 -25.50 5.99
C GLU A 64 -2.02 -24.54 7.11
N LEU A 65 -2.66 -23.37 7.24
CA LEU A 65 -2.44 -22.45 8.37
C LEU A 65 -2.77 -23.11 9.72
N LEU A 66 -3.91 -23.83 9.80
CA LEU A 66 -4.30 -24.55 11.02
C LEU A 66 -3.33 -25.69 11.35
N ASN A 67 -2.78 -26.37 10.34
CA ASN A 67 -1.80 -27.43 10.55
C ASN A 67 -0.47 -26.88 11.07
N GLU A 68 0.02 -25.75 10.54
CA GLU A 68 1.24 -25.11 11.05
C GLU A 68 1.13 -24.72 12.52
N LEU A 69 0.00 -24.12 12.92
CA LEU A 69 -0.25 -23.77 14.32
C LEU A 69 -0.32 -25.02 15.23
N LYS A 70 -0.88 -26.12 14.72
CA LYS A 70 -0.97 -27.40 15.46
C LYS A 70 0.40 -28.08 15.61
N TYR A 71 1.24 -28.06 14.58
CA TYR A 71 2.56 -28.69 14.62
C TYR A 71 3.60 -27.85 15.39
N ASN A 72 3.49 -26.52 15.38
CA ASN A 72 4.39 -25.65 16.15
C ASN A 72 4.12 -25.71 17.67
N CYS A 73 2.92 -26.13 18.09
CA CYS A 73 2.62 -26.47 19.48
C CYS A 73 3.12 -27.85 19.92
N TYR A 74 3.72 -28.64 19.01
CA TYR A 74 4.23 -29.98 19.27
C TYR A 74 5.74 -30.11 18.97
N SER A 75 6.52 -29.02 19.06
CA SER A 75 7.97 -29.19 19.22
C SER A 75 8.22 -29.65 20.66
N PRO A 76 8.65 -30.90 20.90
CA PRO A 76 9.17 -31.26 22.19
C PRO A 76 10.46 -30.46 22.36
N ILE A 77 10.45 -29.64 23.40
CA ILE A 77 11.64 -29.01 23.97
C ILE A 77 12.63 -30.15 24.26
N TYR A 78 13.65 -30.29 23.42
CA TYR A 78 14.88 -31.02 23.70
C TYR A 78 16.01 -30.01 23.77
#